data_AF-A0A929KA60-F1
#
_entry.id   AF-A0A929KA60-F1
#
_cell.length_a   1.000
_cell.length_b   1.000
_cell.length_c   1.000
_cell.angle_alpha   90.00
_cell.angle_beta   90.00
_cell.angle_gamma   90.00
#
_symmetry.space_group_name_H-M   'P 1'
#
loop_
_entity.id
_entity.type
_entity.pdbx_description
1 polymer ?
#
loop_
_entity_poly.entity_id
_entity_poly.type
_entity_poly.pdbx_seq_one_letter_code
_entity_poly.pdbx_strand_id
1 'polypeptide(L)'
;MSNSETIKTDGLDSNIDTLRASIDQIDIEILDLINRRLLLAKKIGGIKKQKGEKVLDTARESNIINRLLSLNKGPLSKNALHHIFTEIIASSREVQKKEVVTYLGPEATFTHIAAMNHFGHTVSFVPQ
;
A
#
# COMPACT_ATOMS: atom_id res chain seq x y z
N MET A 1 6.42 12.61 -62.05
CA MET A 1 6.84 11.30 -61.55
C MET A 1 7.08 11.44 -60.06
N SER A 2 6.15 10.87 -59.29
CA SER A 2 6.17 10.81 -57.84
C SER A 2 7.25 9.84 -57.37
N ASN A 3 8.08 10.27 -56.43
CA ASN A 3 8.06 9.68 -55.10
C ASN A 3 8.88 10.56 -54.16
N SER A 4 8.13 11.38 -53.45
CA SER A 4 8.39 11.74 -52.06
C SER A 4 8.85 10.50 -51.29
N GLU A 5 10.15 10.39 -51.04
CA GLU A 5 10.66 9.60 -49.93
C GLU A 5 10.17 10.25 -48.65
N THR A 6 9.10 9.66 -48.14
CA THR A 6 8.40 10.00 -46.92
C THR A 6 9.39 10.07 -45.75
N ILE A 7 9.67 11.30 -45.33
CA ILE A 7 9.77 11.76 -43.94
C ILE A 7 10.33 10.70 -42.98
N LYS A 8 11.62 10.83 -42.67
CA LYS A 8 12.16 10.35 -41.40
C LYS A 8 11.32 10.95 -40.28
N THR A 9 10.49 10.14 -39.64
CA THR A 9 9.93 10.45 -38.33
C THR A 9 11.03 10.25 -37.29
N ASP A 10 12.01 11.15 -37.32
CA ASP A 10 12.83 11.41 -36.14
C ASP A 10 11.93 12.14 -35.14
N GLY A 11 11.64 11.49 -34.02
CA GLY A 11 11.09 12.15 -32.83
C GLY A 11 9.68 11.73 -32.44
N LEU A 12 9.56 11.32 -31.18
CA LEU A 12 8.36 11.27 -30.35
C LEU A 12 7.62 9.94 -30.17
N ASP A 13 8.28 8.80 -30.37
CA ASP A 13 7.83 7.54 -29.76
C ASP A 13 8.80 7.15 -28.65
N SER A 14 8.51 7.67 -27.45
CA SER A 14 9.06 7.13 -26.21
C SER A 14 8.59 5.69 -26.13
N ASN A 15 9.40 4.76 -26.63
CA ASN A 15 9.03 3.36 -26.80
C ASN A 15 8.34 2.85 -25.52
N ILE A 16 7.06 2.46 -25.65
CA ILE A 16 6.22 2.00 -24.54
C ILE A 16 6.94 0.89 -23.77
N ASP A 17 7.70 0.04 -24.46
CA ASP A 17 8.43 -1.05 -23.84
C ASP A 17 9.58 -0.54 -22.95
N THR A 18 10.25 0.55 -23.33
CA THR A 18 11.27 1.20 -22.48
C THR A 18 10.64 1.82 -21.22
N LEU A 19 9.47 2.43 -21.36
CA LEU A 19 8.72 2.96 -20.22
C LEU A 19 8.25 1.84 -19.28
N ARG A 20 7.76 0.72 -19.83
CA ARG A 20 7.38 -0.47 -19.06
C ARG A 20 8.55 -1.08 -18.31
N ALA A 21 9.70 -1.25 -18.97
CA ALA A 21 10.91 -1.73 -18.30
C ALA A 21 11.34 -0.82 -17.14
N SER A 22 11.14 0.50 -17.28
CA SER A 22 11.40 1.45 -16.20
C SER A 22 10.40 1.31 -15.05
N ILE A 23 9.13 1.04 -15.34
CA ILE A 23 8.10 0.73 -14.34
C ILE A 23 8.41 -0.58 -13.61
N ASP A 24 8.79 -1.64 -14.34
CA ASP A 24 9.13 -2.93 -13.75
C ASP A 24 10.29 -2.80 -12.74
N GLN A 25 11.29 -1.98 -13.07
CA GLN A 25 12.39 -1.69 -12.14
C GLN A 25 11.92 -0.96 -10.89
N ILE A 26 11.04 0.04 -11.03
CA ILE A 26 10.43 0.74 -9.90
C ILE A 26 9.60 -0.22 -9.04
N ASP A 27 8.85 -1.13 -9.65
CA ASP A 27 8.02 -2.11 -8.94
C ASP A 27 8.87 -3.07 -8.09
N ILE A 28 10.03 -3.50 -8.60
CA ILE A 28 11.01 -4.28 -7.82
C ILE A 28 11.50 -3.48 -6.61
N GLU A 29 11.82 -2.20 -6.79
CA GLU A 29 12.26 -1.34 -5.68
C GLU A 29 11.15 -1.11 -4.65
N ILE A 30 9.90 -0.91 -5.09
CA ILE A 30 8.73 -0.82 -4.21
C ILE A 30 8.58 -2.10 -3.39
N LEU A 31 8.71 -3.27 -4.02
CA LEU A 31 8.62 -4.56 -3.35
C LEU A 31 9.72 -4.73 -2.27
N ASP A 32 10.98 -4.39 -2.58
CA ASP A 32 12.07 -4.43 -1.60
C ASP A 32 11.79 -3.49 -0.41
N LEU A 33 11.37 -2.25 -0.69
CA LEU A 33 11.08 -1.25 0.33
C LEU A 33 9.93 -1.70 1.24
N ILE A 34 8.87 -2.29 0.69
CA ILE A 34 7.76 -2.84 1.46
C ILE A 34 8.25 -3.99 2.35
N ASN A 35 8.99 -4.95 1.81
CA ASN A 35 9.52 -6.09 2.57
C ASN A 35 10.42 -5.62 3.73
N ARG A 36 11.32 -4.67 3.48
CA ARG A 36 12.18 -4.10 4.52
C ARG A 36 11.38 -3.41 5.61
N ARG A 37 10.32 -2.68 5.23
CA ARG A 37 9.39 -2.06 6.19
C ARG A 37 8.68 -3.12 7.05
N LEU A 38 8.24 -4.23 6.45
CA LEU A 38 7.60 -5.34 7.17
C LEU A 38 8.56 -6.03 8.14
N LEU A 39 9.83 -6.21 7.77
CA LEU A 39 10.85 -6.76 8.67
C LEU A 39 11.08 -5.86 9.90
N LEU A 40 11.07 -4.53 9.70
CA LEU A 40 11.12 -3.58 10.82
C LEU A 40 9.85 -3.68 11.69
N ALA A 41 8.68 -3.76 11.07
CA ALA A 41 7.42 -3.96 11.80
C ALA A 41 7.45 -5.24 12.63
N LYS A 42 7.92 -6.36 12.09
CA LYS A 42 8.08 -7.64 12.81
C LYS A 42 8.97 -7.49 14.04
N LYS A 43 10.09 -6.78 13.94
CA LYS A 43 10.96 -6.47 15.10
C LYS A 43 10.23 -5.65 16.15
N ILE A 44 9.48 -4.61 15.73
CA ILE A 44 8.64 -3.80 16.63
C ILE A 44 7.59 -4.67 17.33
N GLY A 45 6.93 -5.58 16.60
CA GLY A 45 5.96 -6.53 17.17
C GLY A 45 6.57 -7.43 18.26
N GLY A 46 7.81 -7.88 18.06
CA GLY A 46 8.56 -8.61 19.10
C GLY A 46 8.76 -7.80 20.38
N ILE A 47 9.12 -6.52 20.25
CA ILE A 47 9.28 -5.59 21.39
C ILE A 47 7.94 -5.33 22.07
N LYS A 48 6.89 -5.02 21.30
CA LYS A 48 5.53 -4.79 21.82
C LYS A 48 5.01 -6.00 22.59
N LYS A 49 5.23 -7.20 22.06
CA LYS A 49 4.86 -8.46 22.72
C LYS A 49 5.55 -8.63 24.07
N GLN A 50 6.85 -8.33 24.16
CA GLN A 50 7.60 -8.39 25.43
C GLN A 50 7.09 -7.38 26.46
N LYS A 51 6.60 -6.22 26.00
CA LYS A 51 6.03 -5.17 26.85
C LYS A 51 4.53 -5.31 27.15
N GLY A 52 3.85 -6.29 26.55
CA GLY A 52 2.39 -6.43 26.65
C GLY A 52 1.61 -5.32 25.93
N GLU A 53 2.23 -4.61 25.00
CA GLU A 53 1.59 -3.53 24.23
C GLU A 53 0.75 -4.07 23.07
N LYS A 54 -0.29 -3.31 22.68
CA LYS A 54 -1.15 -3.65 21.54
C LYS A 54 -0.44 -3.41 20.20
N VAL A 55 -0.71 -4.28 19.22
CA VAL A 55 -0.19 -4.14 17.84
C VAL A 55 -0.81 -2.92 17.16
N LEU A 56 -2.14 -2.82 17.18
CA LEU A 56 -2.89 -1.67 16.71
C LEU A 56 -2.60 -0.41 17.55
N ASP A 57 -2.12 0.63 16.87
CA ASP A 57 -1.84 1.95 17.44
C ASP A 57 -2.35 3.03 16.47
N THR A 58 -3.63 3.40 16.64
CA THR A 58 -4.35 4.29 15.73
C THR A 58 -3.73 5.70 15.67
N ALA A 59 -3.21 6.20 16.79
CA ALA A 59 -2.51 7.49 16.83
C ALA A 59 -1.23 7.43 15.99
N ARG A 60 -0.44 6.36 16.14
CA ARG A 60 0.76 6.17 15.33
C ARG A 60 0.44 6.08 13.84
N GLU A 61 -0.58 5.33 13.46
CA GLU A 61 -1.00 5.13 12.06
C GLU A 61 -1.48 6.43 11.42
N SER A 62 -2.36 7.18 12.09
CA SER A 62 -2.78 8.51 11.64
C SER A 62 -1.61 9.47 11.46
N ASN A 63 -0.63 9.43 12.36
CA ASN A 63 0.60 10.23 12.25
C ASN A 63 1.46 9.83 11.03
N ILE A 64 1.48 8.54 10.63
CA ILE A 64 2.16 8.11 9.40
C ILE A 64 1.48 8.75 8.19
N ILE A 65 0.16 8.58 8.07
CA ILE A 65 -0.61 9.05 6.92
C ILE A 65 -0.51 10.57 6.79
N ASN A 66 -0.74 11.31 7.88
CA ASN A 66 -0.64 12.78 7.87
C ASN A 66 0.74 13.28 7.45
N ARG A 67 1.80 12.63 7.94
CA ARG A 67 3.18 12.96 7.54
C ARG A 67 3.44 12.65 6.07
N LEU A 68 2.91 11.56 5.53
CA LEU A 68 3.09 11.22 4.12
C LEU A 68 2.30 12.16 3.21
N LEU A 69 1.08 12.56 3.62
CA LEU A 69 0.28 13.56 2.93
C LEU A 69 1.00 14.91 2.84
N SER A 70 1.69 15.34 3.90
CA SER A 70 2.43 16.61 3.88
C SER A 70 3.72 16.56 3.07
N LEU A 71 4.32 15.38 2.92
CA LEU A 71 5.54 15.17 2.13
C LEU A 71 5.25 14.89 0.65
N ASN A 72 4.02 14.53 0.29
CA ASN A 72 3.65 14.22 -1.08
C ASN A 72 3.67 15.46 -1.98
N LYS A 73 4.69 15.55 -2.83
CA LYS A 73 4.86 16.58 -3.86
C LYS A 73 4.60 16.05 -5.28
N GLY A 74 4.26 14.78 -5.39
CA GLY A 74 4.07 14.08 -6.66
C GLY A 74 2.62 14.09 -7.15
N PRO A 75 2.35 13.43 -8.28
CA PRO A 75 1.01 13.37 -8.88
C PRO A 75 0.03 12.47 -8.12
N LEU A 76 0.47 11.80 -7.04
CA LEU A 76 -0.35 10.88 -6.26
C LEU A 76 -1.47 11.65 -5.54
N SER A 77 -2.73 11.26 -5.76
CA SER A 77 -3.87 11.90 -5.07
C SER A 77 -3.87 11.57 -3.58
N LYS A 78 -4.47 12.45 -2.76
CA LYS A 78 -4.58 12.23 -1.30
C LYS A 78 -5.31 10.92 -0.97
N ASN A 79 -6.38 10.62 -1.71
CA ASN A 79 -7.17 9.40 -1.50
C ASN A 79 -6.34 8.15 -1.85
N ALA A 80 -5.65 8.15 -3.00
CA ALA A 80 -4.81 7.02 -3.40
C ALA A 80 -3.68 6.77 -2.39
N LEU A 81 -3.01 7.84 -1.93
CA LEU A 81 -1.99 7.74 -0.87
C LEU A 81 -2.57 7.10 0.40
N HIS A 82 -3.74 7.57 0.84
CA HIS A 82 -4.39 7.02 2.02
C HIS A 82 -4.63 5.51 1.87
N HIS A 83 -5.24 5.07 0.77
CA HIS A 83 -5.54 3.64 0.55
C HIS A 83 -4.28 2.78 0.49
N ILE A 84 -3.29 3.18 -0.32
CA ILE A 84 -2.03 2.43 -0.48
C ILE A 84 -1.33 2.25 0.86
N PHE A 85 -1.18 3.33 1.63
CA PHE A 85 -0.44 3.25 2.89
C PHE A 85 -1.23 2.58 4.01
N THR A 86 -2.57 2.66 4.01
CA THR A 86 -3.39 1.88 4.95
C THR A 86 -3.20 0.38 4.75
N GLU A 87 -3.14 -0.11 3.51
CA GLU A 87 -2.88 -1.54 3.25
C GLU A 87 -1.45 -1.96 3.63
N ILE A 88 -0.45 -1.11 3.37
CA ILE A 88 0.94 -1.37 3.82
C ILE A 88 1.01 -1.42 5.36
N ILE A 89 0.26 -0.55 6.05
CA ILE A 89 0.16 -0.55 7.51
C ILE A 89 -0.57 -1.81 8.00
N ALA A 90 -1.67 -2.21 7.37
CA ALA A 90 -2.41 -3.43 7.69
C ALA A 90 -1.53 -4.69 7.56
N SER A 91 -0.83 -4.83 6.43
CA SER A 91 0.15 -5.89 6.20
C SER A 91 1.25 -5.90 7.27
N SER A 92 1.61 -4.73 7.81
CA SER A 92 2.59 -4.61 8.89
C SER A 92 2.05 -5.08 10.24
N ARG A 93 0.76 -4.95 10.50
CA ARG A 93 0.14 -5.54 11.71
C ARG A 93 0.12 -7.06 11.60
N GLU A 94 -0.22 -7.58 10.43
CA GLU A 94 -0.26 -9.02 10.18
C GLU A 94 1.07 -9.72 10.51
N VAL A 95 2.20 -9.15 10.08
CA VAL A 95 3.53 -9.71 10.41
C VAL A 95 3.93 -9.56 11.88
N GLN A 96 3.28 -8.66 12.63
CA GLN A 96 3.48 -8.51 14.07
C GLN A 96 2.64 -9.52 14.86
N LYS A 97 1.40 -9.76 14.43
CA LYS A 97 0.47 -10.72 15.01
C LYS A 97 -0.60 -11.03 13.96
N LYS A 98 -0.93 -12.32 13.78
CA LYS A 98 -2.09 -12.70 12.97
C LYS A 98 -3.36 -12.15 13.64
N GLU A 99 -3.94 -11.12 13.05
CA GLU A 99 -5.15 -10.45 13.55
C GLU A 99 -6.39 -11.12 12.94
N VAL A 100 -7.36 -11.44 13.80
CA VAL A 100 -8.72 -11.84 13.39
C VAL A 100 -9.65 -10.74 13.91
N VAL A 101 -10.38 -10.11 13.01
CA VAL A 101 -11.35 -9.07 13.34
C VAL A 101 -12.74 -9.68 13.30
N THR A 102 -13.47 -9.55 14.41
CA THR A 102 -14.86 -9.97 14.49
C THR A 102 -15.78 -8.79 14.20
N TYR A 103 -16.86 -9.01 13.44
CA TYR A 103 -17.85 -7.98 13.12
C TYR A 103 -19.28 -8.50 13.33
N LEU A 104 -20.21 -7.57 13.59
CA LEU A 104 -21.61 -7.90 13.89
C LEU A 104 -22.45 -7.95 12.62
N GLY A 105 -22.89 -9.13 12.20
CA GLY A 105 -23.77 -9.34 11.04
C GLY A 105 -23.15 -10.24 9.96
N PRO A 106 -23.86 -10.50 8.86
CA PRO A 106 -23.35 -11.34 7.78
C PRO A 106 -22.27 -10.63 6.95
N GLU A 107 -21.49 -11.43 6.21
CA GLU A 107 -20.52 -10.92 5.24
C GLU A 107 -21.17 -9.93 4.25
N ALA A 108 -20.37 -8.97 3.80
CA ALA A 108 -20.77 -7.89 2.87
C ALA A 108 -21.87 -6.94 3.40
N THR A 109 -22.09 -6.89 4.72
CA THR A 109 -22.96 -5.87 5.35
C THR A 109 -22.19 -4.65 5.84
N PHE A 110 -22.91 -3.64 6.36
CA PHE A 110 -22.33 -2.35 6.77
C PHE A 110 -21.15 -2.49 7.76
N THR A 111 -21.27 -3.40 8.73
CA THR A 111 -20.22 -3.63 9.74
C THR A 111 -19.02 -4.37 9.14
N HIS A 112 -19.24 -5.31 8.22
CA HIS A 112 -18.18 -5.97 7.46
C HIS A 112 -17.39 -4.94 6.64
N ILE A 113 -18.09 -4.11 5.85
CA ILE A 113 -17.48 -3.08 5.01
C ILE A 113 -16.75 -2.03 5.87
N ALA A 114 -17.34 -1.60 6.99
CA ALA A 114 -16.70 -0.69 7.91
C ALA A 114 -15.42 -1.30 8.53
N ALA A 115 -15.46 -2.58 8.89
CA ALA A 115 -14.31 -3.30 9.42
C ALA A 115 -13.20 -3.42 8.35
N MET A 116 -13.53 -3.76 7.10
CA MET A 116 -12.56 -3.80 5.99
C MET A 116 -11.91 -2.44 5.74
N ASN A 117 -12.72 -1.37 5.70
CA ASN A 117 -12.20 -0.02 5.49
C ASN A 117 -11.30 0.46 6.64
N HIS A 118 -11.56 0.01 7.88
CA HIS A 118 -10.81 0.41 9.06
C HIS A 118 -9.55 -0.44 9.28
N PHE A 119 -9.65 -1.76 9.15
CA PHE A 119 -8.59 -2.72 9.45
C PHE A 119 -7.79 -3.16 8.21
N GLY A 120 -8.19 -2.74 7.01
CA GLY A 120 -7.59 -3.18 5.75
C GLY A 120 -8.23 -4.46 5.22
N HIS A 121 -8.08 -4.70 3.92
CA HIS A 121 -8.75 -5.80 3.20
C HIS A 121 -8.02 -7.15 3.37
N THR A 122 -6.79 -7.11 3.87
CA THR A 122 -5.90 -8.26 4.03
C THR A 122 -6.08 -9.00 5.36
N VAL A 123 -6.89 -8.45 6.28
CA VAL A 123 -7.13 -9.04 7.61
C VAL A 123 -8.16 -10.17 7.53
N SER A 124 -8.05 -11.17 8.41
CA SER A 124 -9.07 -12.21 8.53
C SER A 124 -10.31 -11.69 9.25
N PHE A 125 -11.45 -11.64 8.57
CA PHE A 125 -12.73 -11.22 9.14
C PHE A 125 -13.62 -12.44 9.41
N VAL A 126 -14.23 -12.49 10.60
CA VAL A 126 -15.20 -13.53 10.96
C VAL A 126 -16.45 -12.90 11.58
N PRO A 127 -17.65 -13.39 11.25
CA PRO A 127 -18.88 -12.95 11.91
C PRO A 127 -18.85 -13.36 13.38
N GLN A 128 -19.35 -12.47 14.25
CA GLN A 128 -19.54 -12.73 15.69
C GLN A 128 -20.86 -13.46 15.98
#